data_AF-A0A6I6N0A8-F1
#
_entry.id   AF-A0A6I6N0A8-F1
#
_cell.length_a   1.000
_cell.length_b   1.000
_cell.length_c   1.000
_cell.angle_alpha   90.00
_cell.angle_beta   90.00
_cell.angle_gamma   90.00
#
_symmetry.space_group_name_H-M   'P 1'
#
loop_
_entity.id
_entity.type
_entity.pdbx_description
1 polymer ?
#
loop_
_entity_poly.entity_id
_entity_poly.type
_entity_poly.pdbx_seq_one_letter_code
_entity_poly.pdbx_strand_id
1 'polypeptide(L)'
;MDIVGFLALALAAVGGIVSIGSRITQADQRLARVERKLDLIMEHLDLREENPRMDEVLALVREGKKIHAIKVYRESTGAGLKEAKEAVDRLG
;
A
#
# COMPACT_ATOMS: atom_id res chain seq x y z
N MET A 1 -26.83 32.97 -28.60
CA MET A 1 -26.23 32.13 -27.55
C MET A 1 -26.09 33.03 -26.34
N ASP A 2 -27.11 33.06 -25.49
CA ASP A 2 -27.27 34.13 -24.50
C ASP A 2 -26.31 33.95 -23.32
N ILE A 3 -25.72 35.06 -22.85
CA ILE A 3 -24.78 35.12 -21.71
C ILE A 3 -25.37 34.39 -20.48
N VAL A 4 -26.69 34.46 -20.32
CA VAL A 4 -27.45 33.79 -19.26
C VAL A 4 -27.29 32.26 -19.31
N GLY A 5 -27.24 31.66 -20.50
CA GLY A 5 -27.06 30.21 -20.66
C GLY A 5 -25.67 29.74 -20.25
N PHE A 6 -24.63 30.51 -20.58
CA PHE A 6 -23.26 30.22 -20.13
C PHE A 6 -23.12 30.34 -18.61
N LEU A 7 -23.78 31.33 -18.01
CA LEU A 7 -23.75 31.56 -16.57
C LEU A 7 -24.47 30.44 -15.80
N ALA A 8 -25.60 29.96 -16.32
CA ALA A 8 -26.32 28.82 -15.76
C ALA A 8 -25.52 27.51 -15.87
N LEU A 9 -24.85 27.26 -17.00
CA LEU A 9 -23.99 26.08 -17.19
C LEU A 9 -22.79 26.10 -16.23
N ALA A 10 -22.17 27.28 -16.04
CA ALA A 10 -21.06 27.43 -15.11
C ALA A 10 -21.49 27.15 -13.66
N LEU A 11 -22.65 27.64 -13.23
CA LEU A 11 -23.21 27.37 -11.90
C LEU A 11 -23.51 25.89 -11.68
N ALA A 12 -24.09 25.22 -12.68
CA ALA A 12 -24.35 23.79 -12.64
C ALA A 12 -23.05 22.95 -12.57
N ALA A 13 -22.03 23.34 -13.33
CA ALA A 13 -20.72 22.70 -13.30
C ALA A 13 -20.05 22.85 -11.92
N VAL A 14 -20.08 24.05 -11.33
CA VAL A 14 -19.53 24.31 -9.99
C VAL A 14 -20.29 23.49 -8.93
N GLY A 15 -21.62 23.45 -8.99
CA GLY A 15 -22.43 22.62 -8.08
C GLY A 15 -22.11 21.11 -8.20
N GLY A 16 -21.92 20.63 -9.44
CA GLY A 16 -21.50 19.25 -9.71
C GLY A 16 -20.14 18.92 -9.12
N ILE A 17 -19.14 19.79 -9.32
CA ILE A 17 -17.77 19.64 -8.79
C ILE A 17 -17.78 19.56 -7.26
N VAL A 18 -18.54 20.42 -6.58
CA VAL A 18 -18.65 20.42 -5.12
C VAL A 18 -19.32 19.13 -4.61
N SER A 19 -20.34 18.62 -5.32
CA SER A 19 -21.03 17.39 -4.93
C SER A 19 -20.15 16.14 -5.02
N ILE A 20 -19.24 16.08 -5.99
CA ILE A 20 -18.33 14.95 -6.21
C ILE A 20 -17.26 14.90 -5.11
N GLY A 21 -16.73 16.06 -4.69
CA GLY A 21 -15.75 16.15 -3.61
C GLY A 21 -16.24 15.57 -2.28
N SER A 22 -17.54 15.74 -1.99
CA SER A 22 -18.15 15.26 -0.74
C SER A 22 -18.24 13.72 -0.62
N ARG A 23 -18.23 12.99 -1.75
CA ARG A 23 -18.27 11.52 -1.74
C ARG A 23 -16.91 10.89 -1.43
N ILE A 24 -15.83 11.60 -1.71
CA ILE A 24 -14.46 11.11 -1.52
C ILE A 24 -14.15 11.01 -0.02
N THR A 25 -14.57 11.98 0.79
CA THR A 25 -14.28 12.02 2.24
C THR A 25 -14.97 10.89 3.03
N GLN A 26 -16.06 10.30 2.52
CA GLN A 26 -16.71 9.17 3.19
C GLN A 26 -16.01 7.83 2.93
N ALA A 27 -15.25 7.70 1.84
CA ALA A 27 -14.47 6.49 1.56
C ALA A 27 -13.35 6.31 2.59
N ASP A 28 -12.67 7.41 2.94
CA ASP A 28 -11.55 7.41 3.89
C ASP A 28 -11.96 6.92 5.29
N GLN A 29 -13.14 7.30 5.78
CA GLN A 29 -13.61 6.89 7.11
C GLN A 29 -13.91 5.39 7.21
N ARG A 30 -14.34 4.77 6.10
CA ARG A 30 -14.59 3.32 6.06
C ARG A 30 -13.28 2.55 6.06
N LEU A 31 -12.29 3.04 5.31
CA LEU A 31 -10.95 2.45 5.25
C LEU A 31 -10.30 2.41 6.63
N ALA A 32 -10.32 3.54 7.36
CA ALA A 32 -9.78 3.62 8.71
C ALA A 32 -10.47 2.68 9.72
N ARG A 33 -11.75 2.34 9.51
CA ARG A 33 -12.46 1.36 10.33
C ARG A 33 -12.06 -0.07 9.99
N VAL A 34 -11.79 -0.35 8.72
CA VAL A 34 -11.32 -1.67 8.27
C VAL A 34 -9.91 -1.91 8.77
N GLU A 35 -9.00 -0.96 8.61
CA GLU A 35 -7.62 -1.04 9.12
C GLU A 35 -7.59 -1.34 10.62
N ARG A 36 -8.30 -0.55 11.44
CA ARG A 36 -8.39 -0.81 12.89
C ARG A 36 -8.91 -2.20 13.25
N LYS A 37 -9.87 -2.74 12.48
CA LYS A 37 -10.37 -4.10 12.70
C LYS A 37 -9.34 -5.15 12.33
N LEU A 38 -8.58 -4.92 11.26
CA LEU A 38 -7.49 -5.79 10.85
C LEU A 38 -6.40 -5.79 11.92
N ASP A 39 -6.01 -4.64 12.44
CA ASP A 39 -5.02 -4.52 13.52
C ASP A 39 -5.42 -5.35 14.75
N LEU A 40 -6.68 -5.22 15.18
CA LEU A 40 -7.20 -5.99 16.32
C LEU A 40 -7.26 -7.50 16.07
N ILE A 41 -7.54 -7.92 14.83
CA ILE A 41 -7.56 -9.35 14.46
C ILE A 41 -6.14 -9.89 14.39
N MET A 42 -5.19 -9.13 13.84
CA MET A 42 -3.77 -9.52 13.78
C MET A 42 -3.20 -9.69 15.19
N GLU A 43 -3.52 -8.76 16.10
CA GLU A 43 -3.13 -8.84 17.51
C GLU A 43 -3.77 -10.03 18.23
N HIS A 44 -5.07 -10.26 18.04
CA HIS A 44 -5.79 -11.35 18.71
C HIS A 44 -5.36 -12.75 18.23
N LEU A 45 -4.93 -12.88 16.97
CA LEU A 45 -4.52 -14.17 16.39
C LEU A 45 -3.03 -14.50 16.61
N ASP A 46 -2.26 -13.63 17.27
CA ASP A 46 -0.78 -13.71 17.37
C ASP A 46 -0.14 -14.08 16.03
N LEU A 47 -0.69 -13.53 14.94
CA LEU A 47 -0.10 -13.60 13.61
C LEU A 47 1.07 -12.60 13.59
N ARG A 48 2.09 -12.89 14.39
CA ARG A 48 3.44 -12.48 14.03
C ARG A 48 3.64 -13.11 12.66
N GLU A 49 3.87 -12.31 11.63
CA GLU A 49 4.43 -12.83 10.39
C GLU A 49 5.82 -13.42 10.72
N GLU A 50 5.87 -14.59 11.36
CA GLU A 50 6.95 -15.53 11.20
C GLU A 50 6.90 -15.90 9.73
N ASN A 51 7.54 -15.08 8.92
CA ASN A 51 7.80 -15.40 7.54
C ASN A 51 9.06 -16.27 7.57
N PRO A 52 8.96 -17.61 7.55
CA PRO A 52 10.12 -18.49 7.76
C PRO A 52 11.16 -18.29 6.65
N ARG A 53 10.74 -17.74 5.51
CA ARG A 53 11.62 -17.36 4.40
C ARG A 53 12.42 -16.10 4.68
N MET A 54 11.96 -15.20 5.54
CA MET A 54 12.74 -14.02 5.95
C MET A 54 13.93 -14.44 6.84
N ASP A 55 13.76 -15.42 7.70
CA ASP A 55 14.86 -15.98 8.49
C ASP A 55 15.93 -16.63 7.60
N GLU A 56 15.51 -17.32 6.53
CA GLU A 56 16.40 -17.84 5.50
C GLU A 56 17.16 -16.72 4.76
N VAL A 57 16.47 -15.63 4.40
CA VAL A 57 17.12 -14.45 3.80
C VAL A 57 18.18 -13.88 4.74
N LEU A 58 17.87 -13.71 6.03
CA LEU A 58 18.82 -13.21 7.03
C LEU A 58 20.02 -14.14 7.21
N ALA A 59 19.80 -15.46 7.22
CA ALA A 59 20.89 -16.44 7.28
C ALA A 59 21.82 -16.32 6.06
N LEU A 60 21.25 -16.27 4.85
CA LEU A 60 22.02 -16.11 3.61
C LEU A 60 22.79 -14.79 3.56
N VAL A 61 22.24 -13.71 4.11
CA VAL A 61 22.94 -12.42 4.25
C VAL A 61 24.14 -12.54 5.20
N ARG A 62 23.95 -13.16 6.38
CA ARG A 62 25.04 -13.41 7.33
C ARG A 62 26.16 -14.29 6.75
N GLU A 63 25.81 -15.23 5.88
CA GLU A 63 26.75 -16.09 5.16
C GLU A 63 27.42 -15.38 3.96
N GLY A 64 27.09 -14.11 3.67
CA GLY A 64 27.63 -13.37 2.53
C GLY A 64 27.06 -13.80 1.18
N LYS A 65 26.04 -14.66 1.16
CA LYS A 65 25.41 -15.20 -0.06
C LYS A 65 24.33 -14.26 -0.61
N LYS A 66 24.69 -13.00 -0.88
CA LYS A 66 23.74 -11.93 -1.28
C LYS A 66 22.85 -12.29 -2.48
N ILE A 67 23.38 -12.96 -3.51
CA ILE A 67 22.57 -13.36 -4.68
C ILE A 67 21.46 -14.35 -4.29
N HIS A 68 21.76 -15.30 -3.40
CA HIS A 68 20.78 -16.26 -2.92
C HIS A 68 19.74 -15.58 -2.04
N ALA A 69 20.16 -14.68 -1.14
CA ALA A 69 19.25 -13.87 -0.34
C ALA A 69 18.28 -13.05 -1.21
N ILE A 70 18.77 -12.41 -2.28
CA ILE A 70 17.93 -11.66 -3.23
C ILE A 70 16.93 -12.59 -3.92
N LYS A 71 17.35 -13.80 -4.32
CA LYS A 71 16.45 -14.77 -4.95
C LYS A 71 15.32 -15.19 -3.99
N VAL A 72 15.65 -15.59 -2.77
CA VAL A 72 14.65 -16.01 -1.76
C VAL A 72 13.72 -14.83 -1.39
N TYR A 73 14.25 -13.62 -1.28
CA TYR A 73 13.45 -12.42 -1.03
C TYR A 73 12.41 -12.19 -2.15
N ARG A 74 12.81 -12.32 -3.42
CA ARG A 74 11.89 -12.18 -4.56
C ARG A 74 10.83 -13.28 -4.59
N GLU A 75 11.21 -14.51 -4.31
CA GLU A 75 10.29 -15.65 -4.30
C GLU A 75 9.30 -15.63 -3.13
N SER A 76 9.65 -14.96 -2.03
CA SER A 76 8.79 -14.83 -0.84
C SER A 76 7.88 -13.61 -0.89
N THR A 77 8.35 -12.48 -1.45
CA THR A 77 7.61 -11.20 -1.44
C THR A 77 7.01 -10.81 -2.79
N GLY A 78 7.42 -11.45 -3.89
CA GLY A 78 7.06 -11.03 -5.25
C GLY A 78 7.78 -9.76 -5.73
N ALA A 79 8.73 -9.22 -4.96
CA ALA A 79 9.43 -7.99 -5.28
C ALA A 79 10.22 -8.04 -6.59
N GLY A 80 10.37 -6.88 -7.22
CA GLY A 80 11.24 -6.71 -8.38
C GLY A 80 12.72 -6.95 -8.02
N LEU A 81 13.57 -7.22 -9.03
CA LEU A 81 15.00 -7.48 -8.79
C LEU A 81 15.71 -6.30 -8.11
N LYS A 82 15.37 -5.07 -8.49
CA LYS A 82 15.91 -3.84 -7.90
C LYS A 82 15.52 -3.73 -6.42
N GLU A 83 14.23 -3.85 -6.13
CA GLU A 83 13.68 -3.74 -4.77
C GLU A 83 14.25 -4.82 -3.85
N ALA A 84 14.34 -6.07 -4.33
CA ALA A 84 14.91 -7.16 -3.56
C ALA A 84 16.40 -6.96 -3.28
N LYS A 85 17.17 -6.45 -4.25
CA LYS A 85 18.57 -6.08 -4.01
C LYS A 85 18.68 -5.00 -2.95
N GLU A 86 17.93 -3.92 -3.08
CA GLU A 86 17.95 -2.81 -2.11
C GLU A 86 17.52 -3.26 -0.73
N ALA A 87 16.54 -4.17 -0.62
CA ALA A 87 16.13 -4.75 0.64
C ALA A 87 17.25 -5.58 1.28
N VAL A 88 17.85 -6.49 0.51
CA VAL A 88 18.94 -7.35 0.99
C VAL A 88 20.18 -6.54 1.38
N ASP A 89 20.52 -5.49 0.62
CA ASP A 89 21.65 -4.62 0.94
C ASP A 89 21.44 -3.79 2.22
N ARG A 90 20.19 -3.55 2.65
CA ARG A 90 19.89 -2.95 3.97
C ARG A 90 20.02 -3.92 5.13
N LEU A 91 19.99 -5.24 4.86
CA LEU A 91 20.08 -6.28 5.89
C LEU A 91 21.53 -6.65 6.24
N GLY A 92 22.52 -6.29 5.40
CA GLY A 92 23.95 -6.62 5.64
C GLY A 92 24.95 -6.00 4.67
#